data_AF-A0A2Z7ARU4-F1
#
_entry.id   AF-A0A2Z7ARU4-F1
#
_cell.length_a   1.000
_cell.length_b   1.000
_cell.length_c   1.000
_cell.angle_alpha   90.00
_cell.angle_beta   90.00
_cell.angle_gamma   90.00
#
_symmetry.space_group_name_H-M   'P 1'
#
loop_
_entity.id
_entity.type
_entity.pdbx_description
1 polymer ?
#
loop_
_entity_poly.entity_id
_entity_poly.type
_entity_poly.pdbx_seq_one_letter_code
_entity_poly.pdbx_strand_id
1 'polypeptide(L)'
;MLIGYRFGFLIWVLGSEFRNFFQNGVRGLMLDMYDFNDDIWLCHSFGGQCYNVTAFQPAINVLNEIQEFLEKNPTEIITIFIEDYVTSPQGLTKVFNASGLSQYRFPLSEMPKNGGDWPTVDDMVRKNYRLLVFTSKSSKEASESIAYEWNYVVENQYGNGGMNGSCFSRSESSPINTPSKSLFLMNYFPTDPNATEACADNSEDLTDTMKICYDADGRRWPNFIAVDYYQRSDGGGAAEAVDEANGHLTCGCDSIAYCRANATVGTCDVPLLSPPPPAQLSSPAAPAQDPGSDHVSFIKDVAATQPPENLNLLLKLLQVRGEQLISPGARQGLIPLAIPLSKNNSGSVTALLRWPTAPVGMEMPVVEVLKYGVWLLSKTVDQYIHRILVEEDAGSSATRKEALFYACTDTGIKIYEKGQFAASQIANIDTYLLKNVGLFPDILERKIKHHLDKGDTVSALVTSEFYTKKEHFPGFGRPFVFNAETLRKVGRNSEAKDSARVALKSPWWTLGCEYQEVANLAQWEDEQIEYIKERVTAEGRQEDLKKGKEAAQVALDGAAFLLDLASVEGTWDESLERIAECYREAGLEDISKFLLYRD
;
A
#
# COMPACT_ATOMS: atom_id res chain seq x y z
N MET A 1 -20.39 23.85 6.53
CA MET A 1 -19.15 23.29 7.12
C MET A 1 -18.05 24.37 7.13
N LEU A 2 -17.31 24.69 8.21
CA LEU A 2 -16.31 25.79 8.25
C LEU A 2 -14.86 25.25 8.14
N ILE A 3 -13.97 25.87 7.35
CA ILE A 3 -12.56 25.44 7.23
C ILE A 3 -11.82 25.52 8.57
N GLY A 4 -12.02 26.61 9.33
CA GLY A 4 -11.31 26.83 10.60
C GLY A 4 -11.89 26.12 11.82
N TYR A 5 -13.12 25.60 11.74
CA TYR A 5 -13.80 24.98 12.90
C TYR A 5 -14.17 23.52 12.71
N ARG A 6 -14.18 22.99 11.48
CA ARG A 6 -14.86 21.72 11.21
C ARG A 6 -14.12 20.71 10.33
N PHE A 7 -12.99 21.05 9.69
CA PHE A 7 -12.29 20.08 8.85
C PHE A 7 -10.75 20.15 8.94
N GLY A 8 -10.14 18.98 9.04
CA GLY A 8 -8.74 18.66 8.82
C GLY A 8 -8.52 18.15 7.40
N PHE A 9 -7.42 18.55 6.77
CA PHE A 9 -7.02 18.13 5.43
C PHE A 9 -5.63 17.48 5.48
N LEU A 10 -5.48 16.37 4.76
CA LEU A 10 -4.19 15.76 4.53
C LEU A 10 -3.37 16.60 3.53
N ILE A 11 -2.10 16.85 3.85
CA ILE A 11 -1.14 17.55 2.99
C ILE A 11 -0.16 16.56 2.38
N TRP A 12 0.04 16.66 1.06
CA TRP A 12 1.18 16.04 0.37
C TRP A 12 2.42 16.94 0.43
N VAL A 13 3.57 16.36 0.76
CA VAL A 13 4.88 17.02 0.80
C VAL A 13 5.71 16.63 -0.42
N LEU A 14 6.38 17.62 -1.03
CA LEU A 14 7.12 17.49 -2.27
C LEU A 14 8.29 16.50 -2.13
N GLY A 15 8.20 15.34 -2.78
CA GLY A 15 9.19 14.25 -2.69
C GLY A 15 8.59 12.86 -2.49
N SER A 16 7.31 12.77 -2.13
CA SER A 16 6.55 11.51 -1.98
C SER A 16 5.67 11.18 -3.20
N GLU A 17 5.18 9.93 -3.32
CA GLU A 17 4.55 9.37 -4.54
C GLU A 17 3.49 10.30 -5.20
N PHE A 18 3.71 10.64 -6.48
CA PHE A 18 2.96 11.68 -7.22
C PHE A 18 1.65 11.17 -7.89
N ARG A 19 1.07 10.01 -7.54
CA ARG A 19 -0.10 9.46 -8.30
C ARG A 19 -1.41 9.43 -7.52
N ASN A 20 -2.45 10.07 -8.08
CA ASN A 20 -3.87 9.99 -7.67
C ASN A 20 -4.23 10.56 -6.28
N PHE A 21 -3.47 11.49 -5.71
CA PHE A 21 -3.73 11.98 -4.35
C PHE A 21 -5.12 12.57 -4.11
N PHE A 22 -5.69 13.29 -5.09
CA PHE A 22 -7.05 13.81 -4.95
C PHE A 22 -8.12 12.73 -4.83
N GLN A 23 -7.93 11.57 -5.47
CA GLN A 23 -8.86 10.45 -5.37
C GLN A 23 -8.79 9.76 -4.00
N ASN A 24 -7.69 9.96 -3.27
CA ASN A 24 -7.43 9.38 -1.95
C ASN A 24 -7.73 10.36 -0.80
N GLY A 25 -8.47 11.45 -1.06
CA GLY A 25 -8.91 12.39 -0.03
C GLY A 25 -7.92 13.51 0.32
N VAL A 26 -6.73 13.56 -0.30
CA VAL A 26 -5.79 14.67 -0.10
C VAL A 26 -6.37 15.98 -0.65
N ARG A 27 -6.33 17.04 0.15
CA ARG A 27 -6.87 18.38 -0.19
C ARG A 27 -5.91 19.52 0.16
N GLY A 28 -4.78 19.21 0.76
CA GLY A 28 -3.68 20.13 1.01
C GLY A 28 -2.42 19.73 0.23
N LEU A 29 -1.61 20.71 -0.15
CA LEU A 29 -0.34 20.51 -0.85
C LEU A 29 0.72 21.44 -0.26
N MET A 30 1.93 20.93 -0.03
CA MET A 30 3.11 21.71 0.33
C MET A 30 4.09 21.65 -0.85
N LEU A 31 4.31 22.80 -1.49
CA LEU A 31 5.01 22.91 -2.77
C LEU A 31 6.19 23.86 -2.68
N ASP A 32 7.39 23.32 -2.87
CA ASP A 32 8.59 24.12 -2.99
C ASP A 32 8.72 24.65 -4.43
N MET A 33 8.65 25.98 -4.59
CA MET A 33 8.65 26.62 -5.91
C MET A 33 9.88 27.50 -6.11
N TYR A 34 10.59 27.28 -7.22
CA TYR A 34 11.81 27.98 -7.58
C TYR A 34 11.75 28.53 -9.00
N ASP A 35 12.51 29.60 -9.27
CA ASP A 35 12.89 29.95 -10.65
C ASP A 35 13.93 28.93 -11.16
N PHE A 36 13.65 28.27 -12.27
CA PHE A 36 14.58 27.33 -12.90
C PHE A 36 14.30 27.17 -14.39
N ASN A 37 15.35 27.11 -15.23
CA ASN A 37 15.22 26.97 -16.69
C ASN A 37 14.19 27.93 -17.32
N ASP A 38 14.25 29.21 -16.92
CA ASP A 38 13.35 30.30 -17.36
C ASP A 38 11.84 30.07 -17.08
N ASP A 39 11.50 29.20 -16.13
CA ASP A 39 10.13 28.91 -15.70
C ASP A 39 10.05 28.67 -14.17
N ILE A 40 8.84 28.45 -13.64
CA ILE A 40 8.61 28.08 -12.23
C ILE A 40 8.57 26.55 -12.10
N TRP A 41 9.46 26.02 -11.27
CA TRP A 41 9.64 24.58 -11.08
C TRP A 41 9.38 24.16 -9.64
N LEU A 42 8.92 22.92 -9.51
CA LEU A 42 8.92 22.19 -8.25
C LEU A 42 10.29 21.58 -8.03
N CYS A 43 10.89 21.87 -6.88
CA CYS A 43 12.28 21.53 -6.61
C CYS A 43 12.51 21.41 -5.10
N HIS A 44 13.21 20.39 -4.63
CA HIS A 44 13.61 20.28 -3.22
C HIS A 44 15.13 20.46 -3.14
N SER A 45 15.56 21.66 -2.74
CA SER A 45 16.93 22.12 -2.97
C SER A 45 17.47 22.98 -1.83
N PHE A 46 18.75 23.33 -1.90
CA PHE A 46 19.46 24.08 -0.86
C PHE A 46 19.94 25.45 -1.38
N GLY A 47 20.18 26.39 -0.45
CA GLY A 47 20.72 27.71 -0.79
C GLY A 47 19.78 28.62 -1.56
N GLY A 48 18.47 28.30 -1.60
CA GLY A 48 17.47 29.08 -2.33
C GLY A 48 17.61 29.02 -3.85
N GLN A 49 18.29 28.00 -4.39
CA GLN A 49 18.45 27.78 -5.82
C GLN A 49 18.06 26.35 -6.20
N CYS A 50 17.45 26.19 -7.36
CA CYS A 50 17.17 24.87 -7.94
C CYS A 50 18.30 24.43 -8.88
N TYR A 51 18.63 23.14 -8.87
CA TYR A 51 19.65 22.53 -9.72
C TYR A 51 19.04 21.40 -10.53
N ASN A 52 19.68 21.00 -11.64
CA ASN A 52 19.19 19.90 -12.48
C ASN A 52 18.94 18.59 -11.71
N VAL A 53 19.71 18.33 -10.64
CA VAL A 53 19.59 17.10 -9.82
C VAL A 53 18.51 17.20 -8.74
N THR A 54 18.09 18.42 -8.39
CA THR A 54 17.05 18.68 -7.38
C THR A 54 15.70 19.07 -8.00
N ALA A 55 15.70 19.41 -9.30
CA ALA A 55 14.51 19.73 -10.08
C ALA A 55 13.64 18.49 -10.27
N PHE A 56 12.35 18.61 -9.93
CA PHE A 56 11.38 17.54 -10.13
C PHE A 56 10.65 17.69 -11.46
N GLN A 57 9.85 18.74 -11.61
CA GLN A 57 9.14 19.07 -12.85
C GLN A 57 8.64 20.53 -12.84
N PRO A 58 8.24 21.09 -14.00
CA PRO A 58 7.58 22.40 -14.05
C PRO A 58 6.32 22.45 -13.17
N ALA A 59 6.14 23.51 -12.40
CA ALA A 59 5.00 23.67 -11.50
C ALA A 59 3.66 23.69 -12.25
N ILE A 60 3.67 24.20 -13.49
CA ILE A 60 2.48 24.26 -14.35
C ILE A 60 1.81 22.89 -14.55
N ASN A 61 2.57 21.80 -14.56
CA ASN A 61 2.01 20.46 -14.73
C ASN A 61 1.09 20.08 -13.56
N VAL A 62 1.59 20.26 -12.33
CA VAL A 62 0.83 19.96 -11.10
C VAL A 62 -0.34 20.92 -10.94
N LEU A 63 -0.16 22.20 -11.28
CA LEU A 63 -1.24 23.18 -11.23
C LEU A 63 -2.36 22.87 -12.24
N ASN A 64 -2.03 22.35 -13.43
CA ASN A 64 -3.03 21.89 -14.39
C ASN A 64 -3.83 20.68 -13.85
N GLU A 65 -3.18 19.75 -13.16
CA GLU A 65 -3.88 18.63 -12.51
C GLU A 65 -4.86 19.12 -11.43
N ILE A 66 -4.47 20.12 -10.62
CA ILE A 66 -5.38 20.77 -9.66
C ILE A 66 -6.56 21.42 -10.40
N GLN A 67 -6.30 22.11 -11.50
CA GLN A 67 -7.35 22.78 -12.26
C GLN A 67 -8.36 21.77 -12.81
N GLU A 68 -7.89 20.70 -13.43
CA GLU A 68 -8.74 19.63 -13.94
C GLU A 68 -9.55 18.98 -12.81
N PHE A 69 -8.95 18.77 -11.64
CA PHE A 69 -9.63 18.22 -10.48
C PHE A 69 -10.75 19.14 -9.98
N LEU A 70 -10.47 20.43 -9.81
CA LEU A 70 -11.47 21.41 -9.38
C LEU A 70 -12.57 21.61 -10.43
N GLU A 71 -12.27 21.50 -11.72
CA GLU A 71 -13.27 21.56 -12.79
C GLU A 71 -14.21 20.34 -12.76
N LYS A 72 -13.65 19.13 -12.60
CA LYS A 72 -14.43 17.89 -12.53
C LYS A 72 -15.22 17.73 -11.22
N ASN A 73 -14.78 18.37 -10.14
CA ASN A 73 -15.38 18.23 -8.81
C ASN A 73 -15.76 19.60 -8.23
N PRO A 74 -16.98 20.10 -8.52
CA PRO A 74 -17.39 21.49 -8.23
C PRO A 74 -17.53 21.81 -6.73
N THR A 75 -17.61 20.79 -5.86
CA THR A 75 -17.75 20.94 -4.40
C THR A 75 -16.43 20.88 -3.65
N GLU A 76 -15.33 20.55 -4.34
CA GLU A 76 -14.04 20.33 -3.69
C GLU A 76 -13.27 21.64 -3.55
N ILE A 77 -12.46 21.73 -2.49
CA ILE A 77 -11.57 22.85 -2.16
C ILE A 77 -10.16 22.31 -1.99
N ILE A 78 -9.17 22.99 -2.57
CA ILE A 78 -7.74 22.68 -2.41
C ILE A 78 -7.03 23.82 -1.68
N THR A 79 -6.09 23.47 -0.80
CA THR A 79 -5.17 24.43 -0.17
C THR A 79 -3.74 24.14 -0.61
N ILE A 80 -2.99 25.18 -0.96
CA ILE A 80 -1.57 25.09 -1.33
C ILE A 80 -0.75 25.96 -0.38
N PHE A 81 0.24 25.37 0.25
CA PHE A 81 1.32 26.02 0.99
C PHE A 81 2.55 26.05 0.08
N ILE A 82 3.09 27.24 -0.18
CA ILE A 82 4.25 27.40 -1.07
C ILE A 82 5.47 27.76 -0.23
N GLU A 83 6.46 26.88 -0.21
CA GLU A 83 7.81 27.26 0.20
C GLU A 83 8.46 28.03 -0.96
N ASP A 84 8.42 29.35 -0.88
CA ASP A 84 8.58 30.24 -2.04
C ASP A 84 10.02 30.74 -2.18
N TYR A 85 10.69 30.28 -3.24
CA TYR A 85 12.00 30.73 -3.68
C TYR A 85 11.94 31.46 -5.04
N VAL A 86 10.75 31.86 -5.48
CA VAL A 86 10.52 32.54 -6.76
C VAL A 86 10.83 34.03 -6.63
N THR A 87 11.88 34.46 -7.32
CA THR A 87 12.34 35.85 -7.41
C THR A 87 11.88 36.56 -8.67
N SER A 88 11.50 35.82 -9.72
CA SER A 88 11.05 36.42 -10.97
C SER A 88 9.81 37.30 -10.75
N PRO A 89 9.76 38.50 -11.39
CA PRO A 89 8.62 39.40 -11.20
C PRO A 89 7.31 38.74 -11.64
N GLN A 90 6.37 38.64 -10.69
CA GLN A 90 5.05 38.04 -10.86
C GLN A 90 5.09 36.55 -11.24
N GLY A 91 6.17 35.82 -10.91
CA GLY A 91 6.35 34.42 -11.31
C GLY A 91 5.20 33.52 -10.88
N LEU A 92 4.79 33.59 -9.61
CA LEU A 92 3.66 32.79 -9.10
C LEU A 92 2.34 33.22 -9.77
N THR A 93 2.07 34.51 -9.84
CA THR A 93 0.86 35.03 -10.48
C THR A 93 0.74 34.58 -11.94
N LYS A 94 1.84 34.59 -12.69
CA LYS A 94 1.88 34.12 -14.08
C LYS A 94 1.58 32.63 -14.19
N VAL A 95 2.21 31.77 -13.38
CA VAL A 95 1.99 30.31 -13.47
C VAL A 95 0.59 29.90 -13.02
N PHE A 96 0.01 30.57 -12.01
CA PHE A 96 -1.38 30.34 -11.61
C PHE A 96 -2.41 30.86 -12.62
N ASN A 97 -2.12 31.98 -13.30
CA ASN A 97 -2.94 32.45 -14.41
C ASN A 97 -2.87 31.47 -15.60
N ALA A 98 -1.67 30.99 -15.92
CA ALA A 98 -1.46 30.04 -17.02
C ALA A 98 -2.16 28.71 -16.81
N SER A 99 -2.21 28.21 -15.56
CA SER A 99 -2.97 26.99 -15.21
C SER A 99 -4.48 27.19 -15.16
N GLY A 100 -4.99 28.41 -15.27
CA GLY A 100 -6.42 28.69 -15.14
C GLY A 100 -6.97 28.61 -13.71
N LEU A 101 -6.11 28.47 -12.71
CA LEU A 101 -6.51 28.34 -11.30
C LEU A 101 -6.94 29.65 -10.65
N SER A 102 -6.56 30.80 -11.22
CA SER A 102 -6.86 32.12 -10.64
C SER A 102 -8.35 32.38 -10.40
N GLN A 103 -9.23 31.76 -11.19
CA GLN A 103 -10.69 31.87 -11.02
C GLN A 103 -11.24 31.19 -9.77
N TYR A 104 -10.48 30.28 -9.15
CA TYR A 104 -10.87 29.55 -7.95
C TYR A 104 -10.32 30.17 -6.66
N ARG A 105 -9.43 31.16 -6.76
CA ARG A 105 -8.69 31.69 -5.62
C ARG A 105 -9.61 32.33 -4.59
N PHE A 106 -9.38 31.99 -3.32
CA PHE A 106 -9.93 32.72 -2.20
C PHE A 106 -9.30 34.12 -2.13
N PRO A 107 -10.08 35.20 -2.18
CA PRO A 107 -9.52 36.54 -2.23
C PRO A 107 -8.92 36.97 -0.88
N LEU A 108 -7.68 37.45 -0.92
CA LEU A 108 -6.95 37.95 0.26
C LEU A 108 -7.74 38.96 1.09
N SER A 109 -8.54 39.82 0.43
CA SER A 109 -9.36 40.83 1.09
C SER A 109 -10.50 40.27 1.95
N GLU A 110 -10.94 39.04 1.69
CA GLU A 110 -11.99 38.36 2.48
C GLU A 110 -11.41 37.37 3.48
N MET A 111 -10.09 37.20 3.55
CA MET A 111 -9.47 36.27 4.49
C MET A 111 -9.61 36.78 5.93
N PRO A 112 -10.00 35.92 6.89
CA PRO A 112 -10.14 36.32 8.29
C PRO A 112 -8.82 36.79 8.88
N LYS A 113 -8.89 37.76 9.79
CA LYS A 113 -7.71 38.30 10.49
C LYS A 113 -7.89 38.15 11.99
N ASN A 114 -6.77 38.07 12.71
CA ASN A 114 -6.73 38.02 14.18
C ASN A 114 -7.57 36.89 14.78
N GLY A 115 -7.48 35.69 14.20
CA GLY A 115 -8.18 34.50 14.69
C GLY A 115 -9.66 34.44 14.34
N GLY A 116 -10.15 35.34 13.48
CA GLY A 116 -11.54 35.32 13.03
C GLY A 116 -11.91 34.06 12.25
N ASP A 117 -13.21 33.77 12.22
CA ASP A 117 -13.74 32.55 11.61
C ASP A 117 -13.64 32.60 10.07
N TRP A 118 -13.17 31.50 9.48
CA TRP A 118 -13.23 31.29 8.03
C TRP A 118 -14.67 31.04 7.57
N PRO A 119 -15.05 31.44 6.34
CA PRO A 119 -16.38 31.12 5.83
C PRO A 119 -16.61 29.60 5.73
N THR A 120 -17.88 29.22 5.55
CA THR A 120 -18.18 27.82 5.36
C THR A 120 -17.66 27.34 3.99
N VAL A 121 -17.19 26.10 3.89
CA VAL A 121 -17.01 25.31 2.67
C VAL A 121 -18.20 25.49 1.74
N ASP A 122 -19.43 25.45 2.24
CA ASP A 122 -20.64 25.67 1.43
C ASP A 122 -20.69 27.08 0.83
N ASP A 123 -20.31 28.11 1.60
CA ASP A 123 -20.22 29.49 1.11
C ASP A 123 -19.05 29.67 0.14
N MET A 124 -17.92 29.02 0.40
CA MET A 124 -16.74 29.03 -0.45
C MET A 124 -17.03 28.39 -1.80
N VAL A 125 -17.63 27.19 -1.81
CA VAL A 125 -18.10 26.51 -3.02
C VAL A 125 -19.10 27.39 -3.78
N ARG A 126 -20.08 27.97 -3.09
CA ARG A 126 -21.09 28.85 -3.71
C ARG A 126 -20.48 30.09 -4.37
N LYS A 127 -19.42 30.65 -3.78
CA LYS A 127 -18.67 31.79 -4.34
C LYS A 127 -17.55 31.38 -5.31
N ASN A 128 -17.36 30.07 -5.54
CA ASN A 128 -16.26 29.49 -6.30
C ASN A 128 -14.85 29.80 -5.72
N TYR A 129 -14.75 30.07 -4.41
CA TYR A 129 -13.49 30.23 -3.68
C TYR A 129 -12.95 28.86 -3.26
N ARG A 130 -12.51 28.07 -4.24
CA ARG A 130 -12.15 26.66 -4.09
C ARG A 130 -10.65 26.40 -4.07
N LEU A 131 -9.84 27.45 -4.04
CA LEU A 131 -8.40 27.38 -3.93
C LEU A 131 -7.86 28.39 -2.90
N LEU A 132 -7.30 27.89 -1.79
CA LEU A 132 -6.50 28.72 -0.87
C LEU A 132 -5.03 28.58 -1.24
N VAL A 133 -4.29 29.69 -1.25
CA VAL A 133 -2.84 29.69 -1.54
C VAL A 133 -2.13 30.55 -0.51
N PHE A 134 -1.19 29.94 0.20
CA PHE A 134 -0.29 30.59 1.14
C PHE A 134 1.15 30.55 0.61
N THR A 135 1.93 31.56 0.94
CA THR A 135 3.37 31.65 0.60
C THR A 135 4.19 31.98 1.83
N SER A 136 5.39 31.37 1.91
CA SER A 136 6.37 31.63 2.96
C SER A 136 7.09 32.99 2.82
N LYS A 137 6.84 33.77 1.76
CA LYS A 137 7.47 35.09 1.52
C LYS A 137 6.50 36.26 1.69
N SER A 138 6.74 37.08 2.72
CA SER A 138 5.86 38.21 3.08
C SER A 138 5.66 39.25 1.96
N SER A 139 6.67 39.48 1.13
CA SER A 139 6.59 40.44 0.02
C SER A 139 5.50 40.09 -1.00
N LYS A 140 5.16 38.80 -1.13
CA LYS A 140 4.20 38.29 -2.12
C LYS A 140 2.77 38.67 -1.83
N GLU A 141 2.44 38.97 -0.57
CA GLU A 141 1.12 39.50 -0.21
C GLU A 141 0.90 40.86 -0.88
N ALA A 142 1.89 41.74 -0.84
CA ALA A 142 1.83 43.06 -1.48
C ALA A 142 2.04 43.00 -3.00
N SER A 143 2.99 42.18 -3.47
CA SER A 143 3.34 42.16 -4.90
C SER A 143 2.43 41.29 -5.76
N GLU A 144 1.89 40.20 -5.22
CA GLU A 144 1.19 39.16 -5.97
C GLU A 144 -0.19 38.81 -5.38
N SER A 145 -0.58 39.47 -4.27
CA SER A 145 -1.84 39.20 -3.56
C SER A 145 -1.99 37.75 -3.09
N ILE A 146 -0.88 37.08 -2.77
CA ILE A 146 -0.85 35.72 -2.21
C ILE A 146 -0.64 35.82 -0.69
N ALA A 147 -1.48 35.14 0.08
CA ALA A 147 -1.50 35.29 1.54
C ALA A 147 -0.18 34.87 2.18
N TYR A 148 0.39 35.74 3.01
CA TYR A 148 1.58 35.37 3.78
C TYR A 148 1.18 34.40 4.89
N GLU A 149 1.68 33.17 4.81
CA GLU A 149 1.25 32.04 5.64
C GLU A 149 1.17 32.35 7.14
N TRP A 150 2.25 32.92 7.68
CA TRP A 150 2.38 33.21 9.12
C TRP A 150 1.42 34.28 9.63
N ASN A 151 0.65 34.94 8.75
CA ASN A 151 -0.45 35.80 9.16
C ASN A 151 -1.71 35.01 9.55
N TYR A 152 -1.85 33.76 9.13
CA TYR A 152 -3.09 32.98 9.23
C TYR A 152 -2.93 31.63 9.95
N VAL A 153 -1.72 31.04 9.87
CA VAL A 153 -1.46 29.65 10.27
C VAL A 153 -0.42 29.60 11.41
N VAL A 154 -0.68 28.75 12.41
CA VAL A 154 0.37 28.24 13.31
C VAL A 154 0.87 26.90 12.82
N GLU A 155 2.13 26.59 13.07
CA GLU A 155 2.79 25.39 12.55
C GLU A 155 3.82 24.87 13.55
N ASN A 156 3.80 23.57 13.82
CA ASN A 156 4.82 22.94 14.65
C ASN A 156 6.11 22.67 13.86
N GLN A 157 7.18 22.38 14.60
CA GLN A 157 8.46 22.01 14.02
C GLN A 157 8.30 20.84 13.04
N TYR A 158 8.98 20.93 11.88
CA TYR A 158 9.04 19.89 10.87
C TYR A 158 10.27 18.99 11.06
N GLY A 159 10.34 17.91 10.27
CA GLY A 159 11.44 16.95 10.30
C GLY A 159 11.50 16.16 11.60
N ASN A 160 12.67 15.60 11.91
CA ASN A 160 12.89 14.83 13.14
C ASN A 160 12.59 15.65 14.43
N GLY A 161 12.66 16.97 14.35
CA GLY A 161 12.29 17.86 15.45
C GLY A 161 10.79 17.89 15.73
N GLY A 162 9.95 17.64 14.72
CA GLY A 162 8.50 17.53 14.84
C GLY A 162 7.99 16.18 15.32
N MET A 163 8.83 15.14 15.22
CA MET A 163 8.49 13.75 15.57
C MET A 163 9.04 13.32 16.93
N ASN A 164 9.56 14.24 17.74
CA ASN A 164 10.25 13.91 18.99
C ASN A 164 9.32 13.72 20.20
N GLY A 165 8.01 13.51 19.97
CA GLY A 165 7.00 13.38 21.02
C GLY A 165 6.67 14.70 21.74
N SER A 166 6.89 15.85 21.09
CA SER A 166 6.50 17.17 21.61
C SER A 166 6.03 18.09 20.49
N CYS A 167 5.11 19.00 20.80
CA CYS A 167 4.56 19.94 19.83
C CYS A 167 4.96 21.38 20.16
N PHE A 168 5.98 21.90 19.47
CA PHE A 168 6.45 23.28 19.62
C PHE A 168 6.47 23.98 18.27
N SER A 169 6.25 25.30 18.29
CA SER A 169 6.27 26.12 17.09
C SER A 169 7.63 26.11 16.40
N ARG A 170 7.64 26.02 15.07
CA ARG A 170 8.84 26.36 14.29
C ARG A 170 9.15 27.86 14.35
N SER A 171 10.38 28.23 13.99
CA SER A 171 10.94 29.57 14.22
C SER A 171 10.16 30.73 13.60
N GLU A 172 9.55 30.50 12.44
CA GLU A 172 8.81 31.49 11.66
C GLU A 172 7.37 31.63 12.16
N SER A 173 6.88 30.61 12.86
CA SER A 173 5.51 30.54 13.33
C SER A 173 5.34 31.26 14.67
N SER A 174 4.12 31.73 14.90
CA SER A 174 3.72 32.22 16.23
C SER A 174 3.63 31.04 17.22
N PRO A 175 3.63 31.30 18.55
CA PRO A 175 3.34 30.25 19.53
C PRO A 175 2.07 29.49 19.15
N ILE A 176 2.14 28.16 19.17
CA ILE A 176 1.09 27.26 18.68
C ILE A 176 -0.27 27.67 19.26
N ASN A 177 -0.36 27.84 20.58
CA ASN A 177 -1.57 28.24 21.30
C ASN A 177 -2.04 29.70 21.10
N THR A 178 -1.52 30.45 20.13
CA THR A 178 -1.94 31.83 19.93
C THR A 178 -3.37 31.89 19.39
N PRO A 179 -4.27 32.66 20.03
CA PRO A 179 -5.64 32.81 19.53
C PRO A 179 -5.71 33.72 18.29
N SER A 180 -4.61 34.39 17.93
CA SER A 180 -4.57 35.33 16.81
C SER A 180 -4.50 34.66 15.43
N LYS A 181 -4.31 33.33 15.38
CA LYS A 181 -4.25 32.51 14.16
C LYS A 181 -5.30 31.41 14.29
N SER A 182 -6.19 31.30 13.31
CA SER A 182 -7.32 30.37 13.37
C SER A 182 -7.03 29.01 12.72
N LEU A 183 -5.93 28.90 11.96
CA LEU A 183 -5.55 27.67 11.27
C LEU A 183 -4.31 27.05 11.93
N PHE A 184 -4.29 25.73 12.01
CA PHE A 184 -3.14 24.96 12.47
C PHE A 184 -2.73 23.92 11.43
N LEU A 185 -1.46 23.99 10.99
CA LEU A 185 -0.77 23.00 10.18
C LEU A 185 0.15 22.18 11.07
N MET A 186 -0.13 20.88 11.19
CA MET A 186 0.70 19.93 11.91
C MET A 186 1.65 19.21 10.94
N ASN A 187 2.95 19.40 11.08
CA ASN A 187 3.99 18.60 10.45
C ASN A 187 4.28 17.34 11.27
N TYR A 188 4.30 16.20 10.58
CA TYR A 188 4.75 14.94 11.13
C TYR A 188 5.39 14.09 10.03
N PHE A 189 6.66 14.35 9.76
CA PHE A 189 7.48 13.64 8.79
C PHE A 189 8.96 13.82 9.13
N PRO A 190 9.83 12.83 8.81
CA PRO A 190 11.25 12.90 9.14
C PRO A 190 11.96 13.97 8.30
N THR A 191 13.16 14.38 8.72
CA THR A 191 13.93 15.38 7.97
C THR A 191 14.31 14.87 6.57
N ASP A 192 14.64 13.59 6.48
CA ASP A 192 14.94 12.91 5.23
C ASP A 192 13.80 11.92 4.95
N PRO A 193 13.09 12.04 3.82
CA PRO A 193 11.89 11.24 3.56
C PRO A 193 12.24 9.75 3.43
N ASN A 194 11.73 8.92 4.34
CA ASN A 194 11.97 7.47 4.34
C ASN A 194 10.69 6.70 3.99
N ALA A 195 10.62 6.22 2.75
CA ALA A 195 9.45 5.49 2.26
C ALA A 195 9.18 4.19 3.05
N THR A 196 10.22 3.56 3.60
CA THR A 196 10.10 2.29 4.32
C THR A 196 9.57 2.50 5.74
N GLU A 197 10.00 3.56 6.41
CA GLU A 197 9.59 3.90 7.78
C GLU A 197 8.24 4.61 7.85
N ALA A 198 7.81 5.24 6.74
CA ALA A 198 6.53 5.95 6.68
C ALA A 198 5.31 5.09 7.10
N CYS A 199 5.40 3.75 7.00
CA CYS A 199 4.36 2.86 7.53
C CYS A 199 4.22 2.95 9.06
N ALA A 200 5.34 3.00 9.78
CA ALA A 200 5.33 3.16 11.24
C ALA A 200 4.99 4.61 11.60
N ASP A 201 5.62 5.58 10.94
CA ASP A 201 5.43 6.99 11.21
C ASP A 201 3.96 7.39 11.11
N ASN A 202 3.29 7.04 10.01
CA ASN A 202 1.93 7.49 9.73
C ASN A 202 0.83 6.76 10.53
N SER A 203 1.16 6.04 11.61
CA SER A 203 0.21 5.15 12.31
C SER A 203 -0.10 5.64 13.73
N GLU A 204 0.12 4.82 14.76
CA GLU A 204 -0.23 5.18 16.14
C GLU A 204 0.49 6.46 16.59
N ASP A 205 1.80 6.56 16.31
CA ASP A 205 2.63 7.71 16.71
C ASP A 205 2.16 9.05 16.08
N LEU A 206 1.62 9.02 14.86
CA LEU A 206 1.01 10.19 14.22
C LEU A 206 -0.24 10.65 15.00
N THR A 207 -1.13 9.74 15.36
CA THR A 207 -2.36 10.08 16.11
C THR A 207 -2.04 10.55 17.54
N ASP A 208 -1.03 9.96 18.17
CA ASP A 208 -0.55 10.37 19.49
C ASP A 208 0.08 11.76 19.45
N THR A 209 0.91 12.03 18.44
CA THR A 209 1.48 13.37 18.26
C THR A 209 0.39 14.39 17.96
N MET A 210 -0.65 14.02 17.22
CA MET A 210 -1.80 14.89 16.97
C MET A 210 -2.52 15.27 18.26
N LYS A 211 -2.71 14.32 19.19
CA LYS A 211 -3.30 14.58 20.51
C LYS A 211 -2.40 15.46 21.38
N ILE A 212 -1.08 15.22 21.35
CA ILE A 212 -0.09 16.08 22.01
C ILE A 212 -0.17 17.52 21.47
N CYS A 213 -0.26 17.67 20.15
CA CYS A 213 -0.41 18.96 19.50
C CYS A 213 -1.75 19.63 19.81
N TYR A 214 -2.84 18.88 19.88
CA TYR A 214 -4.15 19.38 20.32
C TYR A 214 -4.07 20.00 21.73
N ASP A 215 -3.43 19.31 22.68
CA ASP A 215 -3.26 19.84 24.04
C ASP A 215 -2.34 21.07 24.07
N ALA A 216 -1.25 21.05 23.27
CA ALA A 216 -0.34 22.17 23.15
C ALA A 216 -0.99 23.42 22.52
N ASP A 217 -1.92 23.23 21.58
CA ASP A 217 -2.62 24.29 20.85
C ASP A 217 -3.86 24.86 21.59
N GLY A 218 -3.93 24.67 22.90
CA GLY A 218 -5.06 25.14 23.68
C GLY A 218 -6.36 24.45 23.28
N ARG A 219 -6.28 23.17 22.90
CA ARG A 219 -7.40 22.28 22.53
C ARG A 219 -8.05 22.61 21.20
N ARG A 220 -7.21 22.85 20.19
CA ARG A 220 -7.63 22.99 18.79
C ARG A 220 -7.02 21.86 17.99
N TRP A 221 -7.87 21.12 17.27
CA TRP A 221 -7.41 20.06 16.38
C TRP A 221 -6.81 20.67 15.12
N PRO A 222 -5.75 20.07 14.54
CA PRO A 222 -5.12 20.60 13.33
C PRO A 222 -6.11 20.65 12.16
N ASN A 223 -6.05 21.75 11.41
CA ASN A 223 -6.79 21.90 10.15
C ASN A 223 -6.04 21.25 8.98
N PHE A 224 -4.75 21.07 9.13
CA PHE A 224 -3.92 20.40 8.14
C PHE A 224 -2.94 19.46 8.82
N ILE A 225 -2.80 18.25 8.30
CA ILE A 225 -1.85 17.25 8.78
C ILE A 225 -0.93 16.91 7.60
N ALA A 226 0.34 17.28 7.71
CA ALA A 226 1.37 17.06 6.71
C ALA A 226 2.22 15.85 7.09
N VAL A 227 2.30 14.89 6.18
CA VAL A 227 3.04 13.64 6.34
C VAL A 227 3.74 13.25 5.03
N ASP A 228 4.79 12.46 5.14
CA ASP A 228 5.42 11.81 3.99
C ASP A 228 4.70 10.50 3.65
N TYR A 229 4.60 10.18 2.35
CA TYR A 229 4.03 8.93 1.85
C TYR A 229 2.67 8.55 2.47
N TYR A 230 1.73 9.50 2.55
CA TYR A 230 0.44 9.36 3.24
C TYR A 230 -0.38 8.07 3.02
N GLN A 231 -0.11 7.31 1.94
CA GLN A 231 -0.75 6.01 1.66
C GLN A 231 -0.13 4.83 2.43
N ARG A 232 0.99 5.06 3.12
CA ARG A 232 1.74 4.05 3.86
C ARG A 232 1.39 4.18 5.33
N SER A 233 0.90 3.11 5.93
CA SER A 233 0.62 2.96 7.36
C SER A 233 0.64 1.47 7.74
N ASP A 234 0.84 1.15 9.01
CA ASP A 234 0.63 -0.18 9.62
C ASP A 234 -0.69 -0.26 10.41
N GLY A 235 -1.42 0.87 10.51
CA GLY A 235 -2.79 1.00 11.03
C GLY A 235 -3.72 1.81 10.11
N GLY A 236 -4.69 2.54 10.66
CA GLY A 236 -5.64 3.36 9.89
C GLY A 236 -5.00 4.61 9.25
N GLY A 237 -3.79 4.96 9.67
CA GLY A 237 -2.90 5.81 8.90
C GLY A 237 -3.18 7.30 8.99
N ALA A 238 -2.63 8.06 8.04
CA ALA A 238 -2.93 9.48 7.90
C ALA A 238 -4.43 9.75 7.62
N ALA A 239 -5.16 8.80 7.03
CA ALA A 239 -6.60 8.89 6.84
C ALA A 239 -7.36 8.81 8.17
N GLU A 240 -6.98 7.90 9.06
CA GLU A 240 -7.54 7.81 10.42
C GLU A 240 -7.27 9.07 11.23
N ALA A 241 -6.04 9.60 11.21
CA ALA A 241 -5.73 10.85 11.89
C ALA A 241 -6.60 12.02 11.41
N VAL A 242 -6.84 12.11 10.09
CA VAL A 242 -7.75 13.10 9.50
C VAL A 242 -9.20 12.86 9.89
N ASP A 243 -9.66 11.60 9.91
CA ASP A 243 -11.02 11.25 10.32
C ASP A 243 -11.28 11.55 11.80
N GLU A 244 -10.29 11.32 12.68
CA GLU A 244 -10.33 11.67 14.10
C GLU A 244 -10.40 13.19 14.29
N ALA A 245 -9.47 13.94 13.67
CA ALA A 245 -9.51 15.40 13.70
C ALA A 245 -10.85 15.95 13.17
N ASN A 246 -11.34 15.40 12.04
CA ASN A 246 -12.62 15.77 11.45
C ASN A 246 -13.81 15.44 12.35
N GLY A 247 -13.80 14.29 13.01
CA GLY A 247 -14.84 13.89 13.96
C GLY A 247 -14.97 14.90 15.09
N HIS A 248 -13.84 15.27 15.70
CA HIS A 248 -13.84 16.22 16.80
C HIS A 248 -14.20 17.64 16.34
N LEU A 249 -13.65 18.09 15.22
CA LEU A 249 -13.95 19.41 14.64
C LEU A 249 -15.42 19.52 14.20
N THR A 250 -15.97 18.50 13.54
CA THR A 250 -17.33 18.56 12.96
C THR A 250 -18.42 18.35 13.98
N CYS A 251 -18.29 17.32 14.82
CA CYS A 251 -19.36 16.85 15.68
C CYS A 251 -18.91 16.46 17.09
N GLY A 252 -17.64 16.60 17.45
CA GLY A 252 -17.12 16.27 18.78
C GLY A 252 -16.96 14.76 19.05
N CYS A 253 -16.87 13.94 18.00
CA CYS A 253 -16.71 12.48 18.10
C CYS A 253 -15.29 12.03 17.73
N ASP A 254 -14.90 10.85 18.19
CA ASP A 254 -13.55 10.30 17.94
C ASP A 254 -13.29 9.93 16.47
N SER A 255 -14.31 9.98 15.61
CA SER A 255 -14.17 9.84 14.15
C SER A 255 -15.34 10.53 13.45
N ILE A 256 -15.07 11.08 12.26
CA ILE A 256 -16.09 11.65 11.38
C ILE A 256 -17.15 10.62 10.99
N ALA A 257 -16.78 9.33 10.92
CA ALA A 257 -17.70 8.23 10.63
C ALA A 257 -18.79 8.06 11.71
N TYR A 258 -18.54 8.54 12.93
CA TYR A 258 -19.49 8.47 14.05
C TYR A 258 -20.40 9.70 14.13
N CYS A 259 -20.19 10.70 13.28
CA CYS A 259 -21.00 11.91 13.25
C CYS A 259 -22.39 11.63 12.69
N ARG A 260 -23.44 11.96 13.46
CA ARG A 260 -24.82 11.94 12.98
C ARG A 260 -25.27 13.30 12.46
N ALA A 261 -25.86 13.32 11.27
CA ALA A 261 -26.44 14.53 10.69
C ALA A 261 -27.53 15.13 11.62
N ASN A 262 -27.47 16.45 11.84
CA ASN A 262 -28.37 17.21 12.71
C ASN A 262 -28.39 16.80 14.19
N ALA A 263 -27.40 16.04 14.66
CA ALA A 263 -27.27 15.73 16.08
C ALA A 263 -26.54 16.85 16.84
N THR A 264 -26.73 16.88 18.15
CA THR A 264 -25.97 17.73 19.06
C THR A 264 -24.50 17.30 19.08
N VAL A 265 -23.57 18.25 19.15
CA VAL A 265 -22.13 17.98 19.29
C VAL A 265 -21.89 17.04 20.48
N GLY A 266 -21.09 16.00 20.28
CA GLY A 266 -20.82 14.92 21.23
C GLY A 266 -21.77 13.74 21.17
N THR A 267 -22.75 13.73 20.24
CA THR A 267 -23.65 12.58 20.04
C THR A 267 -23.13 11.69 18.92
N CYS A 268 -22.50 10.58 19.30
CA CYS A 268 -21.75 9.72 18.39
C CYS A 268 -22.43 8.38 18.17
N ASP A 269 -22.53 7.95 16.91
CA ASP A 269 -22.98 6.62 16.52
C ASP A 269 -21.80 5.65 16.54
N VAL A 270 -21.32 5.31 17.74
CA VAL A 270 -20.23 4.36 17.92
C VAL A 270 -20.75 2.95 17.61
N PRO A 271 -20.12 2.21 16.67
CA PRO A 271 -20.46 0.81 16.45
C PRO A 271 -20.35 0.03 17.76
N LEU A 272 -21.34 -0.82 18.06
CA LEU A 272 -21.26 -1.72 19.22
C LEU A 272 -20.10 -2.70 18.99
N LEU A 273 -18.95 -2.41 19.60
CA LEU A 273 -17.84 -3.36 19.68
C LEU A 273 -18.33 -4.59 20.45
N SER A 274 -18.24 -5.77 19.82
CA SER A 274 -18.42 -7.03 20.52
C SER A 274 -17.42 -7.09 21.70
N PRO A 275 -17.86 -7.42 22.92
CA PRO A 275 -16.96 -7.45 24.06
C PRO A 275 -15.87 -8.53 23.87
N PRO A 276 -14.66 -8.32 24.44
CA PRO A 276 -13.58 -9.30 24.36
C PRO A 276 -13.99 -10.61 25.05
N PRO A 277 -13.54 -11.79 24.57
CA PRO A 277 -13.85 -13.04 25.23
C PRO A 277 -13.24 -13.07 26.65
N PRO A 278 -13.99 -13.55 27.67
CA PRO A 278 -13.47 -13.66 29.04
C PRO A 278 -12.34 -14.68 29.15
N ALA A 279 -11.38 -14.37 30.04
CA ALA A 279 -10.26 -15.23 30.38
C ALA A 279 -10.69 -16.58 31.00
N GLN A 280 -10.06 -17.65 30.47
CA GLN A 280 -9.75 -18.98 31.03
C GLN A 280 -10.70 -19.65 32.04
N LEU A 281 -11.21 -20.82 31.64
CA LEU A 281 -11.42 -21.95 32.54
C LEU A 281 -10.82 -23.22 31.91
N SER A 282 -10.03 -23.91 32.74
CA SER A 282 -9.20 -25.07 32.43
C SER A 282 -9.97 -26.35 32.07
N SER A 283 -9.33 -27.15 31.21
CA SER A 283 -9.75 -28.46 30.68
C SER A 283 -10.06 -29.52 31.75
N PRO A 284 -10.71 -30.63 31.37
CA PRO A 284 -9.91 -31.82 31.11
C PRO A 284 -10.34 -32.72 29.93
N ALA A 285 -9.30 -33.37 29.39
CA ALA A 285 -9.22 -34.64 28.66
C ALA A 285 -9.69 -34.73 27.18
N ALA A 286 -8.71 -35.07 26.32
CA ALA A 286 -8.80 -35.37 24.90
C ALA A 286 -9.66 -36.63 24.58
N PRO A 287 -10.20 -36.75 23.35
CA PRO A 287 -9.44 -37.45 22.29
C PRO A 287 -9.66 -36.99 20.83
N ALA A 288 -8.74 -37.43 19.95
CA ALA A 288 -8.63 -37.32 18.49
C ALA A 288 -8.20 -35.96 17.90
N GLN A 289 -6.97 -35.90 17.37
CA GLN A 289 -6.43 -34.74 16.65
C GLN A 289 -7.24 -34.49 15.37
N ASP A 290 -7.90 -33.35 15.30
CA ASP A 290 -8.42 -32.78 14.05
C ASP A 290 -7.21 -32.29 13.23
N PRO A 291 -6.95 -32.79 12.01
CA PRO A 291 -5.82 -32.34 11.19
C PRO A 291 -5.83 -30.83 10.88
N GLY A 292 -6.99 -30.17 11.01
CA GLY A 292 -7.08 -28.71 11.00
C GLY A 292 -6.43 -28.02 12.21
N SER A 293 -6.48 -28.66 13.38
CA SER A 293 -5.89 -28.16 14.62
C SER A 293 -4.37 -28.05 14.53
N ASP A 294 -3.71 -29.00 13.86
CA ASP A 294 -2.24 -29.01 13.77
C ASP A 294 -1.71 -27.86 12.89
N HIS A 295 -2.35 -27.59 11.75
CA HIS A 295 -1.99 -26.47 10.87
C HIS A 295 -2.24 -25.11 11.53
N VAL A 296 -3.38 -24.93 12.20
CA VAL A 296 -3.71 -23.70 12.92
C VAL A 296 -2.70 -23.45 14.04
N SER A 297 -2.36 -24.48 14.83
CA SER A 297 -1.38 -24.37 15.91
C SER A 297 0.01 -24.07 15.36
N PHE A 298 0.44 -24.75 14.29
CA PHE A 298 1.72 -24.49 13.65
C PHE A 298 1.83 -23.05 13.15
N ILE A 299 0.80 -22.52 12.48
CA ILE A 299 0.84 -21.15 11.96
C ILE A 299 0.95 -20.13 13.11
N LYS A 300 0.21 -20.36 14.19
CA LYS A 300 0.20 -19.48 15.34
C LYS A 300 1.51 -19.55 16.15
N ASP A 301 1.96 -20.75 16.44
CA ASP A 301 3.01 -21.00 17.43
C ASP A 301 4.41 -21.06 16.80
N VAL A 302 4.52 -21.54 15.56
CA VAL A 302 5.79 -21.66 14.82
C VAL A 302 5.92 -20.55 13.79
N ALA A 303 4.90 -20.38 12.95
CA ALA A 303 4.89 -19.33 11.94
C ALA A 303 4.48 -17.96 12.51
N ALA A 304 4.31 -17.82 13.83
CA ALA A 304 4.11 -16.56 14.55
C ALA A 304 3.20 -15.54 13.81
N THR A 305 2.12 -16.01 13.20
CA THR A 305 1.21 -15.18 12.40
C THR A 305 -0.24 -15.65 12.57
N GLN A 306 -1.18 -14.88 12.06
CA GLN A 306 -2.61 -15.18 12.18
C GLN A 306 -3.00 -16.30 11.20
N PRO A 307 -3.56 -17.42 11.68
CA PRO A 307 -4.13 -18.45 10.81
C PRO A 307 -5.32 -17.91 10.00
N PRO A 308 -5.47 -18.25 8.71
CA PRO A 308 -6.63 -17.87 7.92
C PRO A 308 -7.91 -18.45 8.53
N GLU A 309 -8.98 -17.65 8.60
CA GLU A 309 -10.23 -18.00 9.28
C GLU A 309 -10.80 -19.34 8.81
N ASN A 310 -10.79 -19.58 7.50
CA ASN A 310 -11.39 -20.76 6.88
C ASN A 310 -10.37 -21.87 6.52
N LEU A 311 -9.19 -21.88 7.14
CA LEU A 311 -8.15 -22.88 6.85
C LEU A 311 -8.63 -24.32 7.02
N ASN A 312 -9.38 -24.60 8.08
CA ASN A 312 -9.91 -25.95 8.34
C ASN A 312 -10.91 -26.40 7.28
N LEU A 313 -11.68 -25.47 6.71
CA LEU A 313 -12.56 -25.75 5.59
C LEU A 313 -11.75 -26.07 4.32
N LEU A 314 -10.70 -25.29 4.03
CA LEU A 314 -9.82 -25.56 2.90
C LEU A 314 -9.19 -26.96 2.98
N LEU A 315 -8.63 -27.34 4.13
CA LEU A 315 -8.03 -28.67 4.33
C LEU A 315 -9.04 -29.80 4.06
N LYS A 316 -10.28 -29.66 4.54
CA LYS A 316 -11.36 -30.62 4.25
C LYS A 316 -11.69 -30.69 2.76
N LEU A 317 -11.76 -29.55 2.07
CA LEU A 317 -12.03 -29.49 0.63
C LEU A 317 -10.93 -30.17 -0.19
N LEU A 318 -9.66 -29.95 0.15
CA LEU A 318 -8.51 -30.59 -0.49
C LEU A 318 -8.57 -32.12 -0.30
N GLN A 319 -8.89 -32.58 0.91
CA GLN A 319 -9.05 -34.01 1.20
C GLN A 319 -10.21 -34.64 0.39
N VAL A 320 -11.36 -33.96 0.29
CA VAL A 320 -12.52 -34.44 -0.51
C VAL A 320 -12.22 -34.46 -2.00
N ARG A 321 -11.37 -33.55 -2.49
CA ARG A 321 -10.83 -33.57 -3.87
C ARG A 321 -9.88 -34.76 -4.13
N GLY A 322 -9.53 -35.50 -3.09
CA GLY A 322 -8.67 -36.68 -3.15
C GLY A 322 -7.18 -36.35 -3.00
N GLU A 323 -6.85 -35.18 -2.46
CA GLU A 323 -5.48 -34.80 -2.16
C GLU A 323 -5.07 -35.34 -0.78
N GLN A 324 -3.79 -35.68 -0.61
CA GLN A 324 -3.25 -36.16 0.64
C GLN A 324 -2.80 -34.97 1.50
N LEU A 325 -3.36 -34.80 2.70
CA LEU A 325 -2.89 -33.78 3.63
C LEU A 325 -1.44 -34.08 4.07
N ILE A 326 -0.63 -33.03 4.19
CA ILE A 326 0.77 -33.10 4.62
C ILE A 326 0.93 -32.34 5.94
N SER A 327 1.88 -32.73 6.78
CA SER A 327 2.25 -31.96 7.97
C SER A 327 2.74 -30.55 7.58
N PRO A 328 2.33 -29.48 8.30
CA PRO A 328 2.82 -28.12 8.03
C PRO A 328 4.34 -27.96 8.26
N GLY A 329 4.98 -28.87 8.99
CA GLY A 329 6.44 -28.89 9.19
C GLY A 329 7.23 -29.69 8.16
N ALA A 330 6.57 -30.47 7.28
CA ALA A 330 7.21 -31.29 6.26
C ALA A 330 7.68 -30.46 5.05
N ARG A 331 8.65 -29.57 5.30
CA ARG A 331 9.14 -28.54 4.37
C ARG A 331 10.47 -28.88 3.70
N GLN A 332 11.00 -30.09 3.92
CA GLN A 332 12.25 -30.53 3.28
C GLN A 332 12.12 -30.47 1.76
N GLY A 333 13.08 -29.83 1.09
CA GLY A 333 13.10 -29.66 -0.36
C GLY A 333 12.04 -28.70 -0.93
N LEU A 334 11.24 -28.05 -0.08
CA LEU A 334 10.32 -26.99 -0.49
C LEU A 334 10.99 -25.62 -0.29
N ILE A 335 10.44 -24.60 -0.96
CA ILE A 335 10.84 -23.22 -0.65
C ILE A 335 10.64 -22.97 0.87
N PRO A 336 11.61 -22.37 1.58
CA PRO A 336 11.57 -22.26 3.05
C PRO A 336 10.35 -21.53 3.63
N LEU A 337 9.72 -20.70 2.80
CA LEU A 337 8.58 -19.85 3.15
C LEU A 337 7.21 -20.54 3.02
N ALA A 338 7.17 -21.77 2.47
CA ALA A 338 5.93 -22.50 2.27
C ALA A 338 5.50 -23.29 3.52
N ILE A 339 4.21 -23.23 3.84
CA ILE A 339 3.54 -24.07 4.83
C ILE A 339 2.67 -25.06 4.04
N PRO A 340 3.14 -26.31 3.80
CA PRO A 340 2.41 -27.28 2.99
C PRO A 340 1.06 -27.63 3.61
N LEU A 341 0.04 -27.81 2.76
CA LEU A 341 -1.32 -28.20 3.14
C LEU A 341 -1.65 -29.60 2.60
N SER A 342 -1.42 -29.82 1.30
CA SER A 342 -1.78 -31.06 0.63
C SER A 342 -0.84 -31.39 -0.53
N LYS A 343 -0.81 -32.67 -0.91
CA LYS A 343 -0.18 -33.18 -2.13
C LYS A 343 -1.23 -33.78 -3.04
N ASN A 344 -1.25 -33.36 -4.29
CA ASN A 344 -2.12 -33.98 -5.28
C ASN A 344 -1.48 -35.24 -5.90
N ASN A 345 -2.23 -35.93 -6.78
CA ASN A 345 -1.76 -37.18 -7.41
C ASN A 345 -0.59 -37.00 -8.39
N SER A 346 -0.37 -35.79 -8.93
CA SER A 346 0.81 -35.48 -9.75
C SER A 346 2.04 -35.19 -8.91
N GLY A 347 1.89 -35.12 -7.58
CA GLY A 347 2.96 -34.82 -6.65
C GLY A 347 3.19 -33.33 -6.41
N SER A 348 2.37 -32.46 -6.99
CA SER A 348 2.40 -31.03 -6.68
C SER A 348 1.91 -30.79 -5.25
N VAL A 349 2.52 -29.82 -4.59
CA VAL A 349 2.19 -29.45 -3.21
C VAL A 349 1.44 -28.12 -3.20
N THR A 350 0.23 -28.12 -2.64
CA THR A 350 -0.50 -26.89 -2.31
C THR A 350 -0.06 -26.41 -0.93
N ALA A 351 0.27 -25.14 -0.79
CA ALA A 351 0.81 -24.55 0.44
C ALA A 351 0.23 -23.15 0.70
N LEU A 352 0.32 -22.69 1.94
CA LEU A 352 0.27 -21.26 2.27
C LEU A 352 1.67 -20.67 2.16
N LEU A 353 1.79 -19.45 1.66
CA LEU A 353 3.07 -18.75 1.61
C LEU A 353 3.16 -17.77 2.79
N ARG A 354 4.08 -18.02 3.72
CA ARG A 354 4.43 -17.07 4.78
C ARG A 354 5.41 -16.05 4.21
N TRP A 355 4.90 -14.93 3.71
CA TRP A 355 5.76 -13.87 3.18
C TRP A 355 6.62 -13.28 4.31
N PRO A 356 7.96 -13.22 4.18
CA PRO A 356 8.84 -12.91 5.31
C PRO A 356 8.69 -11.47 5.82
N THR A 357 8.34 -10.55 4.91
CA THR A 357 8.04 -9.14 5.20
C THR A 357 6.67 -8.78 4.63
N ALA A 358 5.66 -9.58 4.96
CA ALA A 358 4.30 -9.40 4.44
C ALA A 358 3.82 -7.96 4.71
N PRO A 359 3.36 -7.20 3.70
CA PRO A 359 2.69 -5.94 3.92
C PRO A 359 1.46 -6.12 4.83
N VAL A 360 1.15 -5.13 5.66
CA VAL A 360 -0.06 -5.16 6.49
C VAL A 360 -1.30 -5.33 5.62
N GLY A 361 -2.19 -6.26 5.99
CA GLY A 361 -3.36 -6.64 5.21
C GLY A 361 -3.11 -7.66 4.10
N MET A 362 -1.86 -8.07 3.84
CA MET A 362 -1.56 -9.22 2.99
C MET A 362 -1.80 -10.51 3.76
N GLU A 363 -2.96 -11.13 3.54
CA GLU A 363 -3.20 -12.51 3.99
C GLU A 363 -2.22 -13.49 3.34
N MET A 364 -2.01 -14.65 3.98
CA MET A 364 -1.20 -15.72 3.40
C MET A 364 -1.84 -16.26 2.11
N PRO A 365 -1.21 -16.05 0.94
CA PRO A 365 -1.77 -16.55 -0.30
C PRO A 365 -1.62 -18.06 -0.40
N VAL A 366 -2.54 -18.67 -1.16
CA VAL A 366 -2.44 -20.10 -1.50
C VAL A 366 -1.60 -20.24 -2.75
N VAL A 367 -0.58 -21.08 -2.69
CA VAL A 367 0.39 -21.30 -3.75
C VAL A 367 0.55 -22.79 -4.08
N GLU A 368 0.94 -23.09 -5.30
CA GLU A 368 1.50 -24.39 -5.68
C GLU A 368 3.02 -24.30 -5.61
N VAL A 369 3.66 -25.23 -4.89
CA VAL A 369 5.12 -25.29 -4.78
C VAL A 369 5.67 -26.06 -5.97
N LEU A 370 6.59 -25.42 -6.69
CA LEU A 370 7.34 -25.95 -7.82
C LEU A 370 8.80 -26.16 -7.43
N LYS A 371 9.56 -26.86 -8.28
CA LYS A 371 11.00 -27.11 -8.06
C LYS A 371 11.79 -25.82 -7.81
N TYR A 372 11.53 -24.79 -8.62
CA TYR A 372 12.29 -23.53 -8.63
C TYR A 372 11.55 -22.37 -7.96
N GLY A 373 10.41 -22.60 -7.32
CA GLY A 373 9.66 -21.51 -6.68
C GLY A 373 8.20 -21.85 -6.46
N VAL A 374 7.33 -20.85 -6.63
CA VAL A 374 5.89 -21.00 -6.39
C VAL A 374 5.05 -20.44 -7.53
N TRP A 375 3.86 -21.00 -7.70
CA TRP A 375 2.80 -20.45 -8.53
C TRP A 375 1.66 -19.95 -7.64
N LEU A 376 1.23 -18.70 -7.82
CA LEU A 376 0.13 -18.14 -7.05
C LEU A 376 -1.21 -18.72 -7.52
N LEU A 377 -1.91 -19.45 -6.65
CA LEU A 377 -3.23 -20.01 -6.92
C LEU A 377 -4.34 -19.03 -6.55
N SER A 378 -4.18 -18.29 -5.45
CA SER A 378 -5.14 -17.26 -5.00
C SER A 378 -4.51 -16.36 -3.94
N LYS A 379 -5.06 -15.14 -3.76
CA LYS A 379 -4.56 -14.19 -2.76
C LYS A 379 -4.95 -14.55 -1.33
N THR A 380 -6.07 -15.23 -1.14
CA THR A 380 -6.60 -15.59 0.17
C THR A 380 -7.17 -16.99 0.15
N VAL A 381 -7.21 -17.63 1.33
CA VAL A 381 -7.85 -18.94 1.50
C VAL A 381 -9.31 -18.91 1.05
N ASP A 382 -10.03 -17.83 1.36
CA ASP A 382 -11.45 -17.67 1.01
C ASP A 382 -11.68 -17.61 -0.50
N GLN A 383 -10.83 -16.88 -1.25
CA GLN A 383 -10.90 -16.86 -2.71
C GLN A 383 -10.66 -18.24 -3.30
N TYR A 384 -9.72 -19.02 -2.73
CA TYR A 384 -9.46 -20.37 -3.19
C TYR A 384 -10.63 -21.32 -2.90
N ILE A 385 -11.20 -21.25 -1.70
CA ILE A 385 -12.37 -22.03 -1.30
C ILE A 385 -13.54 -21.72 -2.24
N HIS A 386 -13.87 -20.44 -2.43
CA HIS A 386 -14.97 -20.01 -3.30
C HIS A 386 -14.75 -20.52 -4.73
N ARG A 387 -13.53 -20.40 -5.26
CA ARG A 387 -13.17 -20.95 -6.57
C ARG A 387 -13.40 -22.47 -6.66
N ILE A 388 -12.92 -23.24 -5.68
CA ILE A 388 -13.10 -24.70 -5.64
C ILE A 388 -14.59 -25.05 -5.66
N LEU A 389 -15.41 -24.37 -4.86
CA LEU A 389 -16.85 -24.63 -4.77
C LEU A 389 -17.58 -24.33 -6.09
N VAL A 390 -17.22 -23.24 -6.77
CA VAL A 390 -17.77 -22.88 -8.10
C VAL A 390 -17.35 -23.90 -9.17
N GLU A 391 -16.08 -24.30 -9.20
CA GLU A 391 -15.56 -25.29 -10.16
C GLU A 391 -16.24 -26.66 -9.98
N GLU A 392 -16.43 -27.10 -8.74
CA GLU A 392 -17.13 -28.36 -8.45
C GLU A 392 -18.63 -28.28 -8.77
N ASP A 393 -19.28 -27.14 -8.51
CA ASP A 393 -20.69 -26.94 -8.88
C ASP A 393 -20.90 -26.97 -10.41
N ALA A 394 -20.00 -26.34 -11.16
CA ALA A 394 -20.01 -26.32 -12.62
C ALA A 394 -19.59 -27.65 -13.28
N GLY A 395 -18.83 -28.51 -12.58
CA GLY A 395 -18.35 -29.81 -13.08
C GLY A 395 -19.46 -30.84 -13.36
N SER A 396 -19.13 -32.06 -13.77
CA SER A 396 -20.14 -33.10 -14.12
C SER A 396 -20.20 -34.29 -13.14
N SER A 397 -19.33 -34.34 -12.13
CA SER A 397 -19.23 -35.48 -11.20
C SER A 397 -20.26 -35.42 -10.05
N ALA A 398 -21.41 -36.06 -10.22
CA ALA A 398 -22.53 -36.01 -9.26
C ALA A 398 -22.17 -36.51 -7.85
N THR A 399 -21.37 -37.57 -7.72
CA THR A 399 -21.01 -38.18 -6.42
C THR A 399 -19.99 -37.37 -5.62
N ARG A 400 -19.01 -36.73 -6.29
CA ARG A 400 -18.04 -35.85 -5.62
C ARG A 400 -18.68 -34.53 -5.18
N LYS A 401 -19.59 -33.99 -6.01
CA LYS A 401 -20.40 -32.79 -5.70
C LYS A 401 -21.14 -32.92 -4.37
N GLU A 402 -21.84 -34.03 -4.14
CA GLU A 402 -22.60 -34.18 -2.90
C GLU A 402 -21.70 -34.24 -1.67
N ALA A 403 -20.63 -35.06 -1.68
CA ALA A 403 -19.71 -35.16 -0.57
C ALA A 403 -19.05 -33.82 -0.19
N LEU A 404 -18.71 -32.98 -1.18
CA LEU A 404 -18.07 -31.68 -0.97
C LEU A 404 -19.02 -30.66 -0.31
N PHE A 405 -20.26 -30.55 -0.80
CA PHE A 405 -21.26 -29.65 -0.20
C PHE A 405 -21.78 -30.15 1.15
N TYR A 406 -21.79 -31.47 1.41
CA TYR A 406 -22.06 -32.03 2.74
C TYR A 406 -20.90 -31.84 3.73
N ALA A 407 -19.66 -31.79 3.25
CA ALA A 407 -18.47 -31.54 4.07
C ALA A 407 -18.32 -30.06 4.46
N CYS A 408 -18.99 -29.15 3.76
CA CYS A 408 -19.08 -27.74 4.11
C CYS A 408 -20.03 -27.55 5.31
N THR A 409 -19.55 -26.90 6.37
CA THR A 409 -20.41 -26.41 7.46
C THR A 409 -21.22 -25.19 7.00
N ASP A 410 -22.06 -24.62 7.87
CA ASP A 410 -22.74 -23.34 7.62
C ASP A 410 -21.78 -22.23 7.12
N THR A 411 -20.51 -22.28 7.52
CA THR A 411 -19.47 -21.35 7.06
C THR A 411 -19.16 -21.49 5.55
N GLY A 412 -19.11 -22.71 5.01
CA GLY A 412 -18.91 -22.91 3.57
C GLY A 412 -20.12 -22.45 2.74
N ILE A 413 -21.33 -22.58 3.30
CA ILE A 413 -22.58 -22.08 2.69
C ILE A 413 -22.57 -20.54 2.63
N LYS A 414 -21.98 -19.86 3.61
CA LYS A 414 -21.81 -18.39 3.57
C LYS A 414 -20.85 -17.93 2.45
N ILE A 415 -19.88 -18.77 2.06
CA ILE A 415 -18.90 -18.44 1.01
C ILE A 415 -19.49 -18.66 -0.39
N TYR A 416 -20.16 -19.79 -0.63
CA TYR A 416 -20.81 -20.09 -1.91
C TYR A 416 -21.97 -21.07 -1.71
N GLU A 417 -23.13 -20.72 -2.27
CA GLU A 417 -24.31 -21.60 -2.24
C GLU A 417 -24.41 -22.39 -3.54
N LYS A 418 -24.61 -23.70 -3.42
CA LYS A 418 -24.74 -24.61 -4.57
C LYS A 418 -25.83 -24.12 -5.53
N GLY A 419 -25.52 -24.08 -6.83
CA GLY A 419 -26.41 -23.63 -7.88
C GLY A 419 -26.32 -22.14 -8.19
N GLN A 420 -25.59 -21.32 -7.41
CA GLN A 420 -25.42 -19.88 -7.68
C GLN A 420 -24.80 -19.61 -9.05
N PHE A 421 -23.83 -20.42 -9.49
CA PHE A 421 -23.24 -20.29 -10.83
C PHE A 421 -24.31 -20.46 -11.93
N ALA A 422 -25.11 -21.52 -11.86
CA ALA A 422 -26.19 -21.75 -12.82
C ALA A 422 -27.27 -20.66 -12.77
N ALA A 423 -27.62 -20.18 -11.56
CA ALA A 423 -28.57 -19.10 -11.35
C ALA A 423 -28.07 -17.74 -11.89
N SER A 424 -26.75 -17.52 -11.93
CA SER A 424 -26.15 -16.26 -12.41
C SER A 424 -26.33 -16.01 -13.90
N GLN A 425 -26.69 -17.05 -14.68
CA GLN A 425 -26.78 -17.03 -16.14
C GLN A 425 -25.45 -16.67 -16.87
N ILE A 426 -24.32 -16.63 -16.15
CA ILE A 426 -23.00 -16.44 -16.75
C ILE A 426 -22.54 -17.77 -17.36
N ALA A 427 -22.52 -17.85 -18.69
CA ALA A 427 -22.24 -19.10 -19.40
C ALA A 427 -20.79 -19.62 -19.24
N ASN A 428 -19.85 -18.76 -18.88
CA ASN A 428 -18.42 -19.09 -18.80
C ASN A 428 -17.92 -18.96 -17.36
N ILE A 429 -17.41 -20.06 -16.82
CA ILE A 429 -16.93 -20.14 -15.43
C ILE A 429 -15.80 -19.14 -15.12
N ASP A 430 -14.84 -18.97 -16.03
CA ASP A 430 -13.73 -18.02 -15.86
C ASP A 430 -14.26 -16.58 -15.71
N THR A 431 -15.32 -16.22 -16.44
CA THR A 431 -15.99 -14.92 -16.34
C THR A 431 -16.72 -14.76 -15.01
N TYR A 432 -17.35 -15.83 -14.51
CA TYR A 432 -18.00 -15.82 -13.21
C TYR A 432 -16.97 -15.61 -12.09
N LEU A 433 -15.85 -16.35 -12.13
CA LEU A 433 -14.79 -16.30 -11.13
C LEU A 433 -14.16 -14.90 -11.06
N LEU A 434 -13.80 -14.30 -12.21
CA LEU A 434 -13.23 -12.96 -12.26
C LEU A 434 -14.18 -11.87 -11.76
N LYS A 435 -15.50 -12.05 -11.92
CA LYS A 435 -16.51 -11.05 -11.56
C LYS A 435 -16.99 -11.17 -10.11
N ASN A 436 -17.16 -12.40 -9.61
CA ASN A 436 -17.84 -12.65 -8.34
C ASN A 436 -16.92 -13.18 -7.24
N VAL A 437 -15.68 -13.57 -7.58
CA VAL A 437 -14.74 -14.17 -6.61
C VAL A 437 -13.47 -13.35 -6.47
N GLY A 438 -12.73 -13.15 -7.57
CA GLY A 438 -11.46 -12.44 -7.52
C GLY A 438 -10.61 -12.65 -8.76
N LEU A 439 -9.41 -12.05 -8.76
CA LEU A 439 -8.44 -12.21 -9.83
C LEU A 439 -7.57 -13.45 -9.57
N PHE A 440 -7.42 -14.27 -10.61
CA PHE A 440 -6.63 -15.50 -10.56
C PHE A 440 -5.60 -15.49 -11.71
N PRO A 441 -4.31 -15.70 -11.42
CA PRO A 441 -3.23 -15.70 -12.43
C PRO A 441 -3.53 -16.58 -13.65
N ASP A 442 -3.88 -17.84 -13.41
CA ASP A 442 -4.13 -18.83 -14.47
C ASP A 442 -5.37 -18.50 -15.32
N ILE A 443 -6.40 -17.88 -14.73
CA ILE A 443 -7.61 -17.46 -15.45
C ILE A 443 -7.29 -16.29 -16.39
N LEU A 444 -6.52 -15.31 -15.91
CA LEU A 444 -6.08 -14.18 -16.75
C LEU A 444 -5.19 -14.67 -17.89
N GLU A 445 -4.24 -15.57 -17.61
CA GLU A 445 -3.40 -16.20 -18.63
C GLU A 445 -4.21 -16.99 -19.67
N ARG A 446 -5.23 -17.77 -19.25
CA ARG A 446 -6.16 -18.44 -20.17
C ARG A 446 -6.92 -17.46 -21.04
N LYS A 447 -7.40 -16.35 -20.46
CA LYS A 447 -8.14 -15.32 -21.18
C LYS A 447 -7.28 -14.63 -22.24
N ILE A 448 -6.01 -14.34 -21.92
CA ILE A 448 -5.04 -13.78 -22.87
C ILE A 448 -4.77 -14.78 -24.01
N LYS A 449 -4.51 -16.06 -23.68
CA LYS A 449 -4.30 -17.12 -24.68
C LYS A 449 -5.50 -17.25 -25.63
N HIS A 450 -6.72 -17.26 -25.08
CA HIS A 450 -7.95 -17.34 -25.88
C HIS A 450 -8.12 -16.17 -26.85
N HIS A 451 -7.73 -14.95 -26.44
CA HIS A 451 -7.74 -13.79 -27.33
C HIS A 451 -6.71 -13.93 -28.46
N LEU A 452 -5.49 -14.41 -28.14
CA LEU A 452 -4.47 -14.70 -29.14
C LEU A 452 -4.91 -15.80 -30.13
N ASP A 453 -5.52 -16.87 -29.64
CA ASP A 453 -6.01 -17.98 -30.47
C ASP A 453 -7.10 -17.54 -31.46
N LYS A 454 -7.84 -16.48 -31.13
CA LYS A 454 -8.82 -15.82 -32.00
C LYS A 454 -8.24 -14.77 -32.94
N GLY A 455 -6.94 -14.48 -32.83
CA GLY A 455 -6.29 -13.39 -33.55
C GLY A 455 -6.60 -11.99 -33.01
N ASP A 456 -7.25 -11.88 -31.85
CA ASP A 456 -7.54 -10.60 -31.19
C ASP A 456 -6.33 -10.15 -30.34
N THR A 457 -5.32 -9.63 -31.03
CA THR A 457 -4.07 -9.19 -30.40
C THR A 457 -4.25 -7.99 -29.49
N VAL A 458 -5.20 -7.10 -29.79
CA VAL A 458 -5.48 -5.90 -28.97
C VAL A 458 -6.03 -6.32 -27.62
N SER A 459 -7.07 -7.16 -27.58
CA SER A 459 -7.64 -7.62 -26.32
C SER A 459 -6.65 -8.47 -25.52
N ALA A 460 -5.80 -9.26 -26.18
CA ALA A 460 -4.72 -10.00 -25.54
C ALA A 460 -3.74 -9.05 -24.83
N LEU A 461 -3.27 -8.01 -25.52
CA LEU A 461 -2.35 -7.02 -24.96
C LEU A 461 -2.96 -6.20 -23.82
N VAL A 462 -4.20 -5.74 -23.97
CA VAL A 462 -4.90 -5.00 -22.90
C VAL A 462 -5.09 -5.86 -21.66
N THR A 463 -5.46 -7.13 -21.84
CA THR A 463 -5.62 -8.06 -20.70
C THR A 463 -4.27 -8.40 -20.07
N SER A 464 -3.21 -8.51 -20.89
CA SER A 464 -1.84 -8.77 -20.43
C SER A 464 -1.26 -7.59 -19.64
N GLU A 465 -1.46 -6.36 -20.09
CA GLU A 465 -1.08 -5.16 -19.35
C GLU A 465 -1.88 -5.05 -18.03
N PHE A 466 -3.19 -5.31 -18.07
CA PHE A 466 -4.01 -5.39 -16.86
C PHE A 466 -3.46 -6.41 -15.86
N TYR A 467 -3.02 -7.58 -16.32
CA TYR A 467 -2.44 -8.61 -15.46
C TYR A 467 -1.18 -8.13 -14.71
N THR A 468 -0.40 -7.21 -15.30
CA THR A 468 0.84 -6.68 -14.69
C THR A 468 0.64 -5.57 -13.64
N LYS A 469 -0.60 -5.16 -13.37
CA LYS A 469 -0.88 -4.12 -12.38
C LYS A 469 -0.43 -4.57 -10.98
N LYS A 470 0.37 -3.74 -10.31
CA LYS A 470 1.06 -4.07 -9.06
C LYS A 470 0.10 -4.45 -7.94
N GLU A 471 -1.08 -3.85 -7.90
CA GLU A 471 -2.13 -4.11 -6.91
C GLU A 471 -2.83 -5.48 -7.10
N HIS A 472 -2.69 -6.11 -8.27
CA HIS A 472 -3.36 -7.40 -8.53
C HIS A 472 -2.63 -8.56 -7.86
N PHE A 473 -1.31 -8.63 -8.01
CA PHE A 473 -0.46 -9.71 -7.48
C PHE A 473 0.87 -9.15 -6.96
N PRO A 474 0.87 -8.38 -5.86
CA PRO A 474 2.06 -7.70 -5.36
C PRO A 474 3.16 -8.69 -5.00
N GLY A 475 4.40 -8.38 -5.42
CA GLY A 475 5.57 -9.22 -5.15
C GLY A 475 5.76 -10.40 -6.11
N PHE A 476 4.79 -10.72 -6.98
CA PHE A 476 4.92 -11.83 -7.92
C PHE A 476 5.45 -11.36 -9.29
N GLY A 477 6.52 -12.00 -9.76
CA GLY A 477 7.12 -11.74 -11.07
C GLY A 477 6.37 -12.37 -12.24
N ARG A 478 5.62 -13.46 -12.02
CA ARG A 478 4.91 -14.21 -13.08
C ARG A 478 4.05 -13.34 -14.03
N PRO A 479 3.26 -12.34 -13.57
CA PRO A 479 2.50 -11.49 -14.47
C PRO A 479 3.37 -10.79 -15.52
N PHE A 480 4.55 -10.30 -15.12
CA PHE A 480 5.48 -9.62 -16.01
C PHE A 480 6.20 -10.58 -16.96
N VAL A 481 6.47 -11.82 -16.52
CA VAL A 481 6.98 -12.89 -17.39
C VAL A 481 5.96 -13.20 -18.48
N PHE A 482 4.71 -13.42 -18.09
CA PHE A 482 3.65 -13.75 -19.05
C PHE A 482 3.36 -12.61 -20.03
N ASN A 483 3.46 -11.36 -19.56
CA ASN A 483 3.36 -10.19 -20.42
C ASN A 483 4.51 -10.12 -21.42
N ALA A 484 5.75 -10.42 -21.00
CA ALA A 484 6.89 -10.52 -21.89
C ALA A 484 6.69 -11.61 -22.97
N GLU A 485 6.21 -12.79 -22.57
CA GLU A 485 5.87 -13.88 -23.51
C GLU A 485 4.81 -13.45 -24.53
N THR A 486 3.77 -12.74 -24.07
CA THR A 486 2.66 -12.25 -24.90
C THR A 486 3.15 -11.20 -25.90
N LEU A 487 3.92 -10.20 -25.44
CA LEU A 487 4.54 -9.17 -26.28
C LEU A 487 5.45 -9.79 -27.34
N ARG A 488 6.27 -10.78 -26.97
CA ARG A 488 7.13 -11.51 -27.92
C ARG A 488 6.32 -12.24 -28.98
N LYS A 489 5.23 -12.93 -28.60
CA LYS A 489 4.35 -13.65 -29.53
C LYS A 489 3.72 -12.74 -30.60
N VAL A 490 3.46 -11.47 -30.26
CA VAL A 490 2.90 -10.49 -31.20
C VAL A 490 3.98 -9.63 -31.90
N GLY A 491 5.26 -9.98 -31.75
CA GLY A 491 6.38 -9.30 -32.43
C GLY A 491 6.88 -8.02 -31.77
N ARG A 492 6.40 -7.67 -30.56
CA ARG A 492 6.83 -6.47 -29.79
C ARG A 492 8.07 -6.77 -28.92
N ASN A 493 9.16 -7.17 -29.57
CA ASN A 493 10.35 -7.72 -28.90
C ASN A 493 11.03 -6.75 -27.90
N SER A 494 11.09 -5.46 -28.21
CA SER A 494 11.71 -4.47 -27.29
C SER A 494 10.93 -4.36 -25.98
N GLU A 495 9.61 -4.31 -26.05
CA GLU A 495 8.74 -4.23 -24.88
C GLU A 495 8.69 -5.56 -24.11
N ALA A 496 8.76 -6.68 -24.83
CA ALA A 496 8.89 -8.00 -24.22
C ALA A 496 10.15 -8.07 -23.33
N LYS A 497 11.28 -7.55 -23.85
CA LYS A 497 12.53 -7.45 -23.11
C LYS A 497 12.39 -6.56 -21.87
N ASP A 498 11.75 -5.40 -22.00
CA ASP A 498 11.56 -4.49 -20.86
C ASP A 498 10.65 -5.10 -19.79
N SER A 499 9.57 -5.79 -20.19
CA SER A 499 8.70 -6.53 -19.27
C SER A 499 9.44 -7.66 -18.55
N ALA A 500 10.32 -8.40 -19.24
CA ALA A 500 11.14 -9.44 -18.63
C ALA A 500 12.13 -8.86 -17.61
N ARG A 501 12.73 -7.69 -17.89
CA ARG A 501 13.59 -6.98 -16.93
C ARG A 501 12.84 -6.51 -15.70
N VAL A 502 11.57 -6.12 -15.83
CA VAL A 502 10.71 -5.81 -14.67
C VAL A 502 10.41 -7.07 -13.87
N ALA A 503 10.16 -8.20 -14.53
CA ALA A 503 9.93 -9.48 -13.85
C ALA A 503 11.13 -9.87 -12.95
N LEU A 504 12.35 -9.71 -13.45
CA LEU A 504 13.59 -10.05 -12.73
C LEU A 504 13.95 -9.09 -11.59
N LYS A 505 13.20 -8.00 -11.40
CA LYS A 505 13.25 -7.16 -10.19
C LYS A 505 12.37 -7.69 -9.06
N SER A 506 11.51 -8.66 -9.34
CA SER A 506 10.73 -9.40 -8.32
C SER A 506 11.55 -10.60 -7.84
N PRO A 507 11.24 -11.19 -6.66
CA PRO A 507 11.93 -12.38 -6.20
C PRO A 507 11.83 -13.51 -7.22
N TRP A 508 12.95 -14.14 -7.57
CA TRP A 508 13.06 -15.07 -8.70
C TRP A 508 12.22 -16.33 -8.50
N TRP A 509 11.99 -16.70 -7.26
CA TRP A 509 11.11 -17.80 -6.87
C TRP A 509 9.61 -17.53 -7.10
N THR A 510 9.24 -16.34 -7.60
CA THR A 510 7.87 -15.97 -7.96
C THR A 510 7.64 -15.85 -9.48
N LEU A 511 8.64 -16.16 -10.30
CA LEU A 511 8.57 -16.04 -11.77
C LEU A 511 7.64 -17.06 -12.41
N GLY A 512 7.40 -18.20 -11.74
CA GLY A 512 6.60 -19.31 -12.25
C GLY A 512 7.29 -20.12 -13.37
N CYS A 513 8.57 -19.87 -13.63
CA CYS A 513 9.43 -20.62 -14.54
C CYS A 513 10.91 -20.51 -14.10
N GLU A 514 11.82 -21.14 -14.84
CA GLU A 514 13.26 -21.04 -14.56
C GLU A 514 13.77 -19.61 -14.82
N TYR A 515 14.66 -19.11 -13.95
CA TYR A 515 15.31 -17.80 -14.10
C TYR A 515 15.90 -17.60 -15.51
N GLN A 516 16.55 -18.63 -16.05
CA GLN A 516 17.23 -18.55 -17.35
C GLN A 516 16.25 -18.26 -18.50
N GLU A 517 15.01 -18.74 -18.42
CA GLU A 517 14.00 -18.45 -19.44
C GLU A 517 13.68 -16.95 -19.50
N VAL A 518 13.62 -16.30 -18.34
CA VAL A 518 13.34 -14.87 -18.20
C VAL A 518 14.57 -14.03 -18.50
N ALA A 519 15.76 -14.45 -18.06
CA ALA A 519 17.03 -13.78 -18.37
C ALA A 519 17.30 -13.75 -19.88
N ASN A 520 17.04 -14.85 -20.59
CA ASN A 520 17.12 -14.94 -22.04
C ASN A 520 16.15 -13.94 -22.72
N LEU A 521 14.94 -13.78 -22.20
CA LEU A 521 13.97 -12.79 -22.67
C LEU A 521 14.43 -11.34 -22.40
N ALA A 522 15.04 -11.11 -21.23
CA ALA A 522 15.56 -9.81 -20.79
C ALA A 522 16.87 -9.40 -21.50
N GLN A 523 17.50 -10.34 -22.23
CA GLN A 523 18.86 -10.22 -22.76
C GLN A 523 19.83 -9.84 -21.64
N TRP A 524 19.71 -10.55 -20.52
CA TRP A 524 20.66 -10.51 -19.43
C TRP A 524 21.56 -11.73 -19.53
N GLU A 525 22.85 -11.48 -19.43
CA GLU A 525 23.85 -12.51 -19.21
C GLU A 525 23.90 -12.85 -17.71
N ASP A 526 24.74 -13.83 -17.35
CA ASP A 526 24.88 -14.31 -15.96
C ASP A 526 25.47 -13.27 -14.99
N GLU A 527 25.75 -12.04 -15.44
CA GLU A 527 26.25 -10.92 -14.63
C GLU A 527 25.40 -10.63 -13.39
N GLN A 528 24.07 -10.82 -13.45
CA GLN A 528 23.20 -10.62 -12.29
C GLN A 528 23.36 -11.72 -11.24
N ILE A 529 23.56 -12.97 -11.67
CA ILE A 529 23.84 -14.07 -10.74
C ILE A 529 25.18 -13.83 -10.06
N GLU A 530 26.20 -13.45 -10.84
CA GLU A 530 27.53 -13.17 -10.29
C GLU A 530 27.53 -11.96 -9.36
N TYR A 531 26.76 -10.92 -9.69
CA TYR A 531 26.51 -9.81 -8.77
C TYR A 531 25.88 -10.31 -7.47
N ILE A 532 24.78 -11.05 -7.51
CA ILE A 532 24.14 -11.56 -6.29
C ILE A 532 25.09 -12.44 -5.47
N LYS A 533 25.86 -13.33 -6.12
CA LYS A 533 26.88 -14.17 -5.47
C LYS A 533 27.94 -13.33 -4.76
N GLU A 534 28.44 -12.27 -5.38
CA GLU A 534 29.40 -11.35 -4.76
C GLU A 534 28.77 -10.67 -3.53
N ARG A 535 27.51 -10.26 -3.62
CA ARG A 535 26.81 -9.52 -2.57
C ARG A 535 26.49 -10.32 -1.33
N VAL A 536 26.34 -11.64 -1.44
CA VAL A 536 26.14 -12.53 -0.28
C VAL A 536 27.45 -12.93 0.42
N THR A 537 28.62 -12.56 -0.13
CA THR A 537 29.92 -12.77 0.53
C THR A 537 30.14 -11.83 1.71
N ALA A 538 31.12 -12.14 2.55
CA ALA A 538 31.50 -11.25 3.65
C ALA A 538 32.04 -9.91 3.12
N GLU A 539 32.79 -9.93 2.04
CA GLU A 539 33.36 -8.76 1.38
C GLU A 539 32.27 -7.86 0.80
N GLY A 540 31.31 -8.43 0.07
CA GLY A 540 30.18 -7.71 -0.52
C GLY A 540 29.29 -7.05 0.55
N ARG A 541 29.01 -7.77 1.64
CA ARG A 541 28.31 -7.22 2.81
C ARG A 541 29.07 -6.04 3.45
N GLN A 542 30.38 -6.15 3.60
CA GLN A 542 31.21 -5.06 4.16
C GLN A 542 31.26 -3.84 3.23
N GLU A 543 31.24 -4.04 1.92
CA GLU A 543 31.18 -2.94 0.96
C GLU A 543 29.88 -2.13 1.10
N ASP A 544 28.75 -2.79 1.33
CA ASP A 544 27.47 -2.10 1.57
C ASP A 544 27.43 -1.28 2.82
N LEU A 545 27.93 -1.84 3.92
CA LEU A 545 28.03 -1.12 5.18
C LEU A 545 28.91 0.14 5.01
N LYS A 546 30.00 0.04 4.24
CA LYS A 546 30.86 1.20 3.93
C LYS A 546 30.18 2.25 3.04
N LYS A 547 29.23 1.83 2.19
CA LYS A 547 28.40 2.74 1.39
C LYS A 547 27.26 3.39 2.21
N GLY A 548 27.18 3.11 3.51
CA GLY A 548 26.21 3.73 4.42
C GLY A 548 24.88 2.99 4.51
N LYS A 549 24.77 1.77 3.98
CA LYS A 549 23.57 0.95 4.09
C LYS A 549 23.44 0.36 5.50
N GLU A 550 22.25 0.39 6.07
CA GLU A 550 22.00 -0.15 7.41
C GLU A 550 22.23 -1.66 7.49
N ALA A 551 22.77 -2.13 8.61
CA ALA A 551 23.09 -3.54 8.82
C ALA A 551 21.87 -4.46 8.68
N ALA A 552 20.71 -4.04 9.21
CA ALA A 552 19.46 -4.79 9.08
C ALA A 552 19.03 -4.92 7.61
N GLN A 553 19.13 -3.84 6.83
CA GLN A 553 18.81 -3.88 5.40
C GLN A 553 19.81 -4.72 4.60
N VAL A 554 21.11 -4.70 4.92
CA VAL A 554 22.11 -5.60 4.30
C VAL A 554 21.79 -7.06 4.60
N ALA A 555 21.30 -7.35 5.80
CA ALA A 555 20.86 -8.69 6.18
C ALA A 555 19.59 -9.12 5.41
N LEU A 556 18.58 -8.25 5.30
CA LEU A 556 17.37 -8.52 4.49
C LEU A 556 17.68 -8.77 3.02
N ASP A 557 18.53 -7.92 2.41
CA ASP A 557 19.02 -8.12 1.05
C ASP A 557 19.71 -9.48 0.89
N GLY A 558 20.58 -9.83 1.85
CA GLY A 558 21.26 -11.12 1.88
C GLY A 558 20.28 -12.30 1.90
N ALA A 559 19.22 -12.22 2.70
CA ALA A 559 18.17 -13.25 2.72
C ALA A 559 17.45 -13.38 1.37
N ALA A 560 17.07 -12.25 0.76
CA ALA A 560 16.41 -12.23 -0.54
C ALA A 560 17.30 -12.83 -1.64
N PHE A 561 18.57 -12.42 -1.68
CA PHE A 561 19.57 -12.93 -2.60
C PHE A 561 19.81 -14.43 -2.47
N LEU A 562 19.88 -14.95 -1.25
CA LEU A 562 20.04 -16.39 -1.02
C LEU A 562 18.80 -17.19 -1.46
N LEU A 563 17.59 -16.65 -1.25
CA LEU A 563 16.36 -17.25 -1.76
C LEU A 563 16.34 -17.28 -3.30
N ASP A 564 16.80 -16.20 -3.94
CA ASP A 564 16.89 -16.10 -5.39
C ASP A 564 17.93 -17.06 -5.97
N LEU A 565 19.11 -17.20 -5.36
CA LEU A 565 20.11 -18.19 -5.77
C LEU A 565 19.60 -19.63 -5.58
N ALA A 566 18.97 -19.93 -4.44
CA ALA A 566 18.38 -21.25 -4.20
C ALA A 566 17.24 -21.57 -5.18
N SER A 567 16.52 -20.56 -5.67
CA SER A 567 15.52 -20.70 -6.74
C SER A 567 16.12 -21.15 -8.06
N VAL A 568 17.27 -20.58 -8.44
CA VAL A 568 17.97 -20.93 -9.70
C VAL A 568 18.43 -22.38 -9.68
N GLU A 569 19.01 -22.82 -8.56
CA GLU A 569 19.65 -24.13 -8.44
C GLU A 569 18.68 -25.23 -7.95
N GLY A 570 17.56 -24.84 -7.31
CA GLY A 570 16.65 -25.76 -6.62
C GLY A 570 17.22 -26.31 -5.31
N THR A 571 18.15 -25.58 -4.67
CA THR A 571 18.96 -26.01 -3.51
C THR A 571 18.48 -25.39 -2.19
N TRP A 572 17.17 -25.35 -1.97
CA TRP A 572 16.52 -24.70 -0.82
C TRP A 572 17.12 -25.05 0.54
N ASP A 573 17.37 -26.34 0.77
CA ASP A 573 17.86 -26.83 2.06
C ASP A 573 19.31 -26.43 2.34
N GLU A 574 20.14 -26.25 1.30
CA GLU A 574 21.56 -25.91 1.44
C GLU A 574 21.75 -24.47 1.93
N SER A 575 20.84 -23.58 1.57
CA SER A 575 20.89 -22.16 1.95
C SER A 575 20.08 -21.84 3.21
N LEU A 576 19.31 -22.79 3.75
CA LEU A 576 18.32 -22.52 4.80
C LEU A 576 18.91 -21.89 6.06
N GLU A 577 19.99 -22.46 6.59
CA GLU A 577 20.63 -21.93 7.81
C GLU A 577 21.13 -20.51 7.60
N ARG A 578 21.70 -20.23 6.43
CA ARG A 578 22.22 -18.91 6.08
C ARG A 578 21.10 -17.88 5.88
N ILE A 579 19.98 -18.28 5.27
CA ILE A 579 18.79 -17.43 5.11
C ILE A 579 18.21 -17.10 6.50
N ALA A 580 18.09 -18.10 7.38
CA ALA A 580 17.60 -17.90 8.74
C ALA A 580 18.51 -16.98 9.57
N GLU A 581 19.83 -17.08 9.39
CA GLU A 581 20.79 -16.16 10.00
C GLU A 581 20.55 -14.72 9.54
N CYS A 582 20.37 -14.50 8.24
CA CYS A 582 20.11 -13.18 7.68
C CYS A 582 18.83 -12.55 8.27
N TYR A 583 17.74 -13.33 8.40
CA TYR A 583 16.53 -12.80 9.04
C TYR A 583 16.74 -12.48 10.53
N ARG A 584 17.52 -13.28 11.25
CA ARG A 584 17.88 -12.98 12.65
C ARG A 584 18.72 -11.70 12.76
N GLU A 585 19.74 -11.53 11.92
CA GLU A 585 20.56 -10.31 11.87
C GLU A 585 19.73 -9.07 11.51
N ALA A 586 18.65 -9.24 10.75
CA ALA A 586 17.69 -8.18 10.43
C ALA A 586 16.64 -7.90 11.54
N GLY A 587 16.70 -8.60 12.68
CA GLY A 587 15.74 -8.44 13.77
C GLY A 587 14.44 -9.26 13.62
N LEU A 588 14.33 -10.12 12.61
CA LEU A 588 13.18 -10.99 12.34
C LEU A 588 13.40 -12.39 12.92
N GLU A 589 13.51 -12.47 14.25
CA GLU A 589 13.79 -13.70 15.00
C GLU A 589 12.68 -14.76 14.82
N ASP A 590 11.43 -14.34 14.68
CA ASP A 590 10.27 -15.19 14.46
C ASP A 590 10.26 -15.85 13.07
N ILE A 591 10.75 -15.13 12.04
CA ILE A 591 11.00 -15.69 10.71
C ILE A 591 12.13 -16.70 10.79
N SER A 592 13.24 -16.36 11.44
CA SER A 592 14.39 -17.25 11.61
C SER A 592 14.00 -18.58 12.27
N LYS A 593 13.27 -18.53 13.39
CA LYS A 593 12.75 -19.72 14.10
C LYS A 593 11.84 -20.56 13.22
N PHE A 594 10.94 -19.92 12.49
CA PHE A 594 10.08 -20.63 11.55
C PHE A 594 10.87 -21.31 10.46
N LEU A 595 11.88 -20.68 9.86
CA LEU A 595 12.69 -21.32 8.81
C LEU A 595 13.42 -22.56 9.35
N LEU A 596 13.97 -22.46 10.56
CA LEU A 596 14.75 -23.55 11.18
C LEU A 596 13.91 -24.67 11.79
N TYR A 597 12.60 -24.49 11.92
CA TYR A 597 11.73 -25.54 12.46
C TYR A 597 11.79 -26.80 11.58
N ARG A 598 12.01 -27.96 12.21
CA ARG A 598 11.94 -29.30 11.59
C ARG A 598 10.98 -30.15 12.41
N ASP A 599 10.16 -30.95 11.73
CA ASP A 599 9.29 -31.97 12.35
C ASP A 599 10.09 -33.10 13.02
#